data_AF-K1XCD4-F1
#
_entry.id   AF-K1XCD4-F1
#
_cell.length_a   1.000
_cell.length_b   1.000
_cell.length_c   1.000
_cell.angle_alpha   90.00
_cell.angle_beta   90.00
_cell.angle_gamma   90.00
#
_symmetry.space_group_name_H-M   'P 1'
#
loop_
_entity.id
_entity.type
_entity.pdbx_description
1 polymer ?
#
loop_
_entity_poly.entity_id
_entity_poly.type
_entity_poly.pdbx_seq_one_letter_code
_entity_poly.pdbx_strand_id
1 'polypeptide(L)'
;MDRIVEYVLREDTGKLVEMTDRIFSVQNILWGYYDDNKQSSEKMIEFGQSIIDALFSEQQKQVNLETAWKTKKSFQTKWGRAVAIKADEKGLSGLAFQKGYELIIGVNPKNGYHGFRAKAQGKVDLTEIYQKIKEIEPEADWFLHQSKKLLLCGGDVAPKARKSKMRLEEMVELVKK
;
A
#
# COMPACT_ATOMS: atom_id res chain seq x y z
N MET A 1 -14.02 -16.36 1.58
CA MET A 1 -13.80 -17.73 2.09
C MET A 1 -14.14 -18.75 1.01
N ASP A 2 -15.25 -18.55 0.29
CA ASP A 2 -15.77 -19.45 -0.76
C ASP A 2 -14.78 -19.78 -1.90
N ARG A 3 -13.97 -18.82 -2.35
CA ARG A 3 -13.00 -19.05 -3.45
C ARG A 3 -11.86 -20.02 -3.07
N ILE A 4 -11.43 -20.03 -1.81
CA ILE A 4 -10.41 -20.96 -1.32
C ILE A 4 -11.02 -22.35 -1.17
N VAL A 5 -12.24 -22.43 -0.64
CA VAL A 5 -12.98 -23.70 -0.50
C VAL A 5 -13.20 -24.34 -1.87
N GLU A 6 -13.60 -23.55 -2.88
CA GLU A 6 -13.78 -24.05 -4.25
C GLU A 6 -12.46 -24.55 -4.88
N TYR A 7 -11.36 -23.83 -4.68
CA TYR A 7 -10.04 -24.27 -5.14
C TYR A 7 -9.62 -25.60 -4.50
N VAL A 8 -9.74 -25.70 -3.17
CA VAL A 8 -9.42 -26.93 -2.42
C VAL A 8 -10.31 -28.09 -2.86
N LEU A 9 -11.60 -27.87 -3.08
CA LEU A 9 -12.52 -28.91 -3.56
C LEU A 9 -12.13 -29.41 -4.96
N ARG A 10 -11.71 -28.52 -5.86
CA ARG A 10 -11.24 -28.92 -7.20
C ARG A 10 -9.93 -29.70 -7.11
N GLU A 11 -9.06 -29.37 -6.16
CA GLU A 11 -7.80 -30.10 -5.94
C GLU A 11 -8.06 -31.52 -5.42
N ASP A 12 -8.88 -31.63 -4.38
CA ASP A 12 -9.24 -32.88 -3.72
C ASP A 12 -10.00 -33.83 -4.67
N THR A 13 -10.89 -33.28 -5.51
CA THR A 13 -11.62 -34.06 -6.53
C THR A 13 -10.80 -34.33 -7.80
N GLY A 14 -9.53 -33.90 -7.85
CA GLY A 14 -8.67 -34.06 -9.01
C GLY A 14 -9.10 -33.24 -10.23
N LYS A 15 -10.08 -32.34 -10.12
CA LYS A 15 -10.59 -31.53 -11.25
C LYS A 15 -9.66 -30.37 -11.64
N LEU A 16 -8.60 -30.12 -10.86
CA LEU A 16 -7.57 -29.14 -11.23
C LEU A 16 -6.74 -29.55 -12.46
N VAL A 17 -6.74 -30.82 -12.90
CA VAL A 17 -5.97 -31.21 -14.11
C VAL A 17 -6.51 -30.57 -15.39
N GLU A 18 -7.76 -30.11 -15.38
CA GLU A 18 -8.37 -29.41 -16.51
C GLU A 18 -7.85 -27.96 -16.66
N MET A 19 -7.13 -27.44 -15.67
CA MET A 19 -6.56 -26.09 -15.70
C MET A 19 -5.16 -26.11 -16.33
N THR A 20 -5.04 -25.53 -17.53
CA THR A 20 -3.77 -25.39 -18.27
C THR A 20 -2.69 -24.66 -17.46
N ASP A 21 -3.08 -23.74 -16.58
CA ASP A 21 -2.16 -22.92 -15.80
C ASP A 21 -1.74 -23.58 -14.48
N ARG A 22 -2.11 -24.84 -14.24
CA ARG A 22 -1.74 -25.59 -13.02
C ARG A 22 -0.23 -25.62 -12.81
N ILE A 23 0.58 -25.54 -13.87
CA ILE A 23 2.04 -25.48 -13.80
C ILE A 23 2.57 -24.34 -12.90
N PHE A 24 1.78 -23.28 -12.71
CA PHE A 24 2.12 -22.15 -11.84
C PHE A 24 1.56 -22.27 -10.42
N SER A 25 0.98 -23.43 -10.05
CA SER A 25 0.43 -23.64 -8.71
C SER A 25 1.53 -23.80 -7.66
N VAL A 26 1.23 -23.45 -6.42
CA VAL A 26 2.16 -23.63 -5.29
C VAL A 26 2.61 -25.08 -5.18
N GLN A 27 1.71 -26.04 -5.41
CA GLN A 27 2.04 -27.46 -5.36
C GLN A 27 3.05 -27.86 -6.44
N ASN A 28 2.90 -27.40 -7.68
CA ASN A 28 3.87 -27.67 -8.73
C ASN A 28 5.20 -26.97 -8.48
N ILE A 29 5.19 -25.76 -7.90
CA ILE A 29 6.40 -25.07 -7.45
C ILE A 29 7.11 -25.89 -6.35
N LEU A 30 6.36 -26.43 -5.38
CA LEU A 30 6.91 -27.27 -4.31
C LEU A 30 7.49 -28.57 -4.84
N TRP A 31 6.82 -29.23 -5.79
CA TRP A 31 7.33 -30.44 -6.44
C TRP A 31 8.59 -30.16 -7.27
N GLY A 32 8.61 -29.08 -8.06
CA GLY A 32 9.80 -28.66 -8.78
C GLY A 32 10.97 -28.37 -7.83
N TYR A 33 10.70 -27.66 -6.73
CA TYR A 33 11.71 -27.38 -5.70
C TYR A 33 12.22 -28.67 -5.02
N TYR A 34 11.36 -29.65 -4.78
CA TYR A 34 11.72 -30.96 -4.24
C TYR A 34 12.68 -31.71 -5.18
N ASP A 35 12.34 -31.78 -6.47
CA ASP A 35 13.16 -32.43 -7.48
C ASP A 35 14.54 -31.74 -7.63
N ASP A 36 14.57 -30.41 -7.68
CA ASP A 36 15.80 -29.60 -7.74
C ASP A 36 16.69 -29.77 -6.50
N ASN A 37 16.11 -30.16 -5.35
CA ASN A 37 16.80 -30.32 -4.08
C ASN A 37 17.04 -31.78 -3.69
N LYS A 38 17.27 -32.65 -4.69
CA LYS A 38 17.58 -34.08 -4.50
C LYS A 38 16.50 -34.82 -3.71
N GLN A 39 15.24 -34.47 -3.94
CA GLN A 39 14.11 -35.15 -3.32
C GLN A 39 14.16 -35.09 -1.77
N SER A 40 14.67 -33.98 -1.23
CA SER A 40 14.71 -33.72 0.21
C SER A 40 13.35 -33.20 0.71
N SER A 41 12.63 -34.05 1.44
CA SER A 41 11.35 -33.67 2.05
C SER A 41 11.50 -32.57 3.10
N GLU A 42 12.60 -32.56 3.84
CA GLU A 42 12.94 -31.54 4.83
C GLU A 42 12.98 -30.14 4.19
N LYS A 43 13.79 -29.97 3.13
CA LYS A 43 13.90 -28.70 2.42
C LYS A 43 12.58 -28.26 1.79
N MET A 44 11.81 -29.20 1.25
CA MET A 44 10.49 -28.91 0.67
C MET A 44 9.52 -28.37 1.74
N ILE A 45 9.52 -28.96 2.94
CA ILE A 45 8.70 -28.49 4.07
C ILE A 45 9.13 -27.10 4.52
N GLU A 46 10.43 -26.86 4.71
CA GLU A 46 10.96 -25.54 5.11
C GLU A 46 10.57 -24.43 4.12
N PHE A 47 10.69 -24.73 2.82
CA PHE A 47 10.27 -23.81 1.78
C PHE A 47 8.75 -23.59 1.77
N GLY A 48 7.96 -24.66 1.92
CA GLY A 48 6.51 -24.58 2.04
C GLY A 48 6.06 -23.75 3.25
N GLN A 49 6.71 -23.90 4.39
CA GLN A 49 6.49 -23.08 5.59
C GLN A 49 6.74 -21.60 5.29
N SER A 50 7.85 -21.28 4.60
CA SER A 50 8.18 -19.91 4.20
C SER A 50 7.10 -19.28 3.29
N ILE A 51 6.49 -20.07 2.40
CA ILE A 51 5.38 -19.61 1.55
C ILE A 51 4.14 -19.28 2.41
N ILE A 52 3.80 -20.17 3.36
CA ILE A 52 2.66 -19.96 4.27
C ILE A 52 2.89 -18.73 5.15
N ASP A 53 4.09 -18.55 5.69
CA ASP A 53 4.45 -17.38 6.50
C ASP A 53 4.33 -16.08 5.71
N ALA A 54 4.81 -16.09 4.46
CA ALA A 54 4.67 -14.94 3.56
C ALA A 54 3.20 -14.63 3.26
N LEU A 55 2.38 -15.65 2.99
CA LEU A 55 0.95 -15.50 2.75
C LEU A 55 0.22 -14.96 4.00
N PHE A 56 0.56 -15.48 5.18
CA PHE A 56 0.01 -15.00 6.45
C PHE A 56 0.40 -13.55 6.72
N SER A 57 1.67 -13.20 6.53
CA SER A 57 2.16 -11.82 6.67
C SER A 57 1.42 -10.86 5.75
N GLU A 58 1.16 -11.26 4.49
CA GLU A 58 0.42 -10.43 3.55
C GLU A 58 -1.05 -10.25 3.96
N GLN A 59 -1.71 -11.32 4.41
CA GLN A 59 -3.08 -11.22 4.94
C GLN A 59 -3.16 -10.30 6.17
N GLN A 60 -2.19 -10.39 7.09
CA GLN A 60 -2.13 -9.53 8.25
C GLN A 60 -2.00 -8.05 7.85
N LYS A 61 -1.18 -7.73 6.84
CA LYS A 61 -1.08 -6.36 6.30
C LYS A 61 -2.40 -5.87 5.75
N GLN A 62 -3.16 -6.71 5.03
CA GLN A 62 -4.48 -6.33 4.51
C GLN A 62 -5.47 -6.02 5.65
N VAL A 63 -5.52 -6.85 6.69
CA VAL A 63 -6.37 -6.61 7.87
C VAL A 63 -5.98 -5.32 8.59
N ASN A 64 -4.68 -5.07 8.76
CA ASN A 64 -4.20 -3.84 9.37
C ASN A 64 -4.54 -2.62 8.52
N LEU A 65 -4.39 -2.72 7.20
CA LEU A 65 -4.73 -1.67 6.25
C LEU A 65 -6.21 -1.29 6.33
N GLU A 66 -7.10 -2.28 6.35
CA GLU A 66 -8.54 -2.06 6.52
C GLU A 66 -8.88 -1.46 7.89
N THR A 67 -8.19 -1.89 8.93
CA THR A 67 -8.37 -1.35 10.29
C THR A 67 -7.94 0.11 10.35
N ALA A 68 -6.76 0.45 9.81
CA ALA A 68 -6.30 1.83 9.70
C ALA A 68 -7.28 2.68 8.87
N TRP A 69 -7.81 2.13 7.77
CA TRP A 69 -8.78 2.83 6.90
C TRP A 69 -10.08 3.26 7.61
N LYS A 70 -10.42 2.65 8.76
CA LYS A 70 -11.58 3.07 9.56
C LYS A 70 -11.37 4.43 10.23
N THR A 71 -10.13 4.84 10.50
CA THR A 71 -9.80 6.11 11.19
C THR A 71 -9.74 7.31 10.23
N LYS A 72 -9.95 7.07 8.93
CA LYS A 72 -9.85 8.11 7.91
C LYS A 72 -10.87 9.24 8.13
N LYS A 73 -10.48 10.46 7.76
CA LYS A 73 -11.36 11.62 7.64
C LYS A 73 -11.57 11.92 6.16
N SER A 74 -12.82 11.85 5.69
CA SER A 74 -13.16 12.20 4.29
C SER A 74 -13.62 13.64 4.19
N PHE A 75 -13.26 14.33 3.11
CA PHE A 75 -13.63 15.73 2.87
C PHE A 75 -13.61 16.04 1.36
N GLN A 76 -14.11 17.22 0.99
CA GLN A 76 -14.17 17.67 -0.40
C GLN A 76 -13.04 18.65 -0.71
N THR A 77 -12.50 18.56 -1.93
CA THR A 77 -11.51 19.49 -2.47
C THR A 77 -11.98 20.03 -3.82
N LYS A 78 -11.24 20.99 -4.39
CA LYS A 78 -11.48 21.45 -5.77
C LYS A 78 -11.36 20.36 -6.84
N TRP A 79 -10.67 19.26 -6.55
CA TRP A 79 -10.46 18.16 -7.49
C TRP A 79 -11.39 16.96 -7.29
N GLY A 80 -12.16 16.94 -6.20
CA GLY A 80 -13.03 15.82 -5.85
C GLY A 80 -12.87 15.39 -4.39
N ARG A 81 -13.32 14.17 -4.09
CA ARG A 81 -13.26 13.60 -2.74
C ARG A 81 -11.83 13.31 -2.35
N ALA A 82 -11.45 13.72 -1.15
CA ALA A 82 -10.15 13.45 -0.56
C ALA A 82 -10.30 12.77 0.79
N VAL A 83 -9.19 12.18 1.23
CA VAL A 83 -9.11 11.47 2.50
C VAL A 83 -7.83 11.85 3.23
N ALA A 84 -7.94 12.02 4.55
CA ALA A 84 -6.82 12.26 5.44
C ALA A 84 -6.73 11.13 6.46
N ILE A 85 -5.53 10.62 6.68
CA ILE A 85 -5.29 9.51 7.60
C ILE A 85 -3.93 9.64 8.29
N LYS A 86 -3.90 9.31 9.58
CA LYS A 86 -2.67 9.17 10.36
C LYS A 86 -2.43 7.69 10.61
N ALA A 87 -1.54 7.09 9.83
CA ALA A 87 -1.23 5.66 9.87
C ALA A 87 0.14 5.41 9.23
N ASP A 88 0.81 4.34 9.65
CA ASP A 88 2.10 3.89 9.11
C ASP A 88 1.99 2.83 8.01
N GLU A 89 0.78 2.30 7.80
CA GLU A 89 0.55 1.21 6.86
C GLU A 89 0.81 1.59 5.39
N LYS A 90 1.53 0.71 4.71
CA LYS A 90 1.79 0.81 3.27
C LYS A 90 0.52 0.38 2.50
N GLY A 91 0.28 0.98 1.33
CA GLY A 91 -0.87 0.63 0.47
C GLY A 91 -2.13 1.48 0.66
N LEU A 92 -2.17 2.38 1.64
CA LEU A 92 -3.32 3.28 1.87
C LEU A 92 -3.72 4.11 0.64
N SER A 93 -2.75 4.54 -0.17
CA SER A 93 -3.04 5.27 -1.40
C SER A 93 -3.74 4.40 -2.44
N GLY A 94 -3.36 3.13 -2.57
CA GLY A 94 -4.02 2.19 -3.48
C GLY A 94 -5.48 1.99 -3.08
N LEU A 95 -5.73 1.73 -1.80
CA LEU A 95 -7.08 1.57 -1.25
C LEU A 95 -7.94 2.83 -1.44
N ALA A 96 -7.37 4.02 -1.22
CA ALA A 96 -8.06 5.28 -1.43
C ALA A 96 -8.50 5.47 -2.89
N PHE A 97 -7.59 5.24 -3.84
CA PHE A 97 -7.89 5.44 -5.25
C PHE A 97 -8.88 4.40 -5.78
N GLN A 98 -8.81 3.14 -5.31
CA GLN A 98 -9.81 2.11 -5.60
C GLN A 98 -11.20 2.49 -5.10
N LYS A 99 -11.29 3.14 -3.93
CA LYS A 99 -12.57 3.64 -3.36
C LYS A 99 -13.03 4.97 -3.97
N GLY A 100 -12.36 5.45 -5.02
CA GLY A 100 -12.78 6.62 -5.79
C GLY A 100 -12.48 7.97 -5.13
N TYR A 101 -11.39 8.05 -4.37
CA TYR A 101 -10.83 9.31 -3.90
C TYR A 101 -9.79 9.81 -4.90
N GLU A 102 -9.65 11.13 -5.03
CA GLU A 102 -8.71 11.77 -5.95
C GLU A 102 -7.38 12.14 -5.25
N LEU A 103 -7.42 12.35 -3.94
CA LEU A 103 -6.29 12.78 -3.13
C LEU A 103 -6.32 12.07 -1.77
N ILE A 104 -5.15 11.59 -1.32
CA ILE A 104 -4.90 11.12 0.04
C ILE A 104 -3.83 11.98 0.70
N ILE A 105 -4.08 12.35 1.95
CA ILE A 105 -3.15 13.01 2.85
C ILE A 105 -2.78 12.02 3.95
N GLY A 106 -1.49 11.78 4.13
CA GLY A 106 -0.97 10.80 5.07
C GLY A 106 0.05 11.40 6.03
N VAL A 107 -0.08 11.06 7.30
CA VAL A 107 0.99 11.26 8.30
C VAL A 107 1.34 9.92 8.91
N ASN A 108 2.59 9.50 8.77
CA ASN A 108 3.11 8.31 9.43
C ASN A 108 3.53 8.67 10.87
N PRO A 109 2.82 8.17 11.91
CA PRO A 109 3.12 8.54 13.30
C PRO A 109 4.45 7.98 13.81
N LYS A 110 4.91 6.86 13.26
CA LYS A 110 6.14 6.17 13.69
C LYS A 110 7.38 6.92 13.22
N ASN A 111 7.39 7.30 11.95
CA ASN A 111 8.55 7.92 11.31
C ASN A 111 8.42 9.44 11.13
N GLY A 112 7.24 10.02 11.34
CA GLY A 112 6.97 11.45 11.12
C GLY A 112 6.95 11.85 9.64
N TYR A 113 6.72 10.90 8.74
CA TYR A 113 6.64 11.19 7.30
C TYR A 113 5.30 11.79 6.95
N HIS A 114 5.31 12.83 6.12
CA HIS A 114 4.11 13.51 5.66
C HIS A 114 4.01 13.39 4.16
N GLY A 115 2.78 13.37 3.64
CA GLY A 115 2.63 13.38 2.20
C GLY A 115 1.21 13.61 1.69
N PHE A 116 1.15 14.17 0.49
CA PHE A 116 -0.02 14.26 -0.34
C PHE A 116 0.22 13.36 -1.56
N ARG A 117 -0.72 12.45 -1.83
CA ARG A 117 -0.66 11.59 -3.01
C ARG A 117 -1.96 11.71 -3.77
N ALA A 118 -1.85 12.08 -5.03
CA ALA A 118 -2.97 12.15 -5.94
C ALA A 118 -3.05 10.91 -6.81
N LYS A 119 -4.27 10.63 -7.30
CA LYS A 119 -4.50 9.59 -8.30
C LYS A 119 -3.68 9.90 -9.56
N ALA A 120 -2.93 8.91 -10.05
CA ALA A 120 -1.96 9.11 -11.13
C ALA A 120 -2.60 9.69 -12.41
N GLN A 121 -3.77 9.18 -12.79
CA GLN A 121 -4.55 9.64 -13.95
C GLN A 121 -5.56 10.75 -13.63
N GLY A 122 -5.54 11.30 -12.40
CA GLY A 122 -6.46 12.34 -11.95
C GLY A 122 -6.04 13.75 -12.34
N LYS A 123 -6.92 14.73 -12.13
CA LYS A 123 -6.69 16.16 -12.48
C LYS A 123 -5.91 16.95 -11.43
N VAL A 124 -5.56 16.34 -10.29
CA VAL A 124 -4.90 17.03 -9.16
C VAL A 124 -3.50 17.54 -9.56
N ASP A 125 -3.18 18.78 -9.25
CA ASP A 125 -1.83 19.34 -9.37
C ASP A 125 -1.43 19.94 -8.02
N LEU A 126 -0.37 19.40 -7.41
CA LEU A 126 0.08 19.79 -6.08
C LEU A 126 1.08 20.96 -6.09
N THR A 127 1.34 21.59 -7.24
CA THR A 127 2.32 22.68 -7.36
C THR A 127 1.96 23.85 -6.45
N GLU A 128 0.70 24.31 -6.46
CA GLU A 128 0.25 25.40 -5.58
C GLU A 128 0.38 25.05 -4.10
N ILE A 129 0.08 23.80 -3.74
CA ILE A 129 0.18 23.31 -2.36
C ILE A 129 1.63 23.27 -1.92
N TYR A 130 2.53 22.82 -2.80
CA TYR A 130 3.95 22.79 -2.53
C TYR A 130 4.53 24.20 -2.26
N GLN A 131 4.15 25.19 -3.06
CA GLN A 131 4.63 26.56 -2.86
C GLN A 131 4.15 27.13 -1.53
N LYS A 132 2.87 26.96 -1.20
CA LYS A 132 2.32 27.37 0.11
C LYS A 132 3.04 26.69 1.27
N ILE A 133 3.31 25.39 1.16
CA ILE A 133 4.03 24.65 2.21
C ILE A 133 5.46 25.17 2.36
N LYS A 134 6.16 25.50 1.27
CA LYS A 134 7.49 26.10 1.35
C LYS A 134 7.51 27.45 2.06
N GLU A 135 6.45 28.23 1.93
CA GLU A 135 6.31 29.50 2.66
C GLU A 135 6.05 29.27 4.16
N ILE A 136 5.25 28.25 4.51
CA ILE A 136 4.88 27.92 5.91
C ILE A 136 6.03 27.21 6.63
N GLU A 137 6.70 26.27 5.98
CA GLU A 137 7.78 25.43 6.52
C GLU A 137 9.04 25.48 5.62
N PRO A 138 9.76 26.63 5.56
CA PRO A 138 10.96 26.76 4.71
C PRO A 138 12.10 25.80 5.09
N GLU A 139 12.12 25.35 6.35
CA GLU A 139 13.13 24.44 6.88
C GLU A 139 12.83 22.95 6.67
N ALA A 140 11.60 22.61 6.29
CA ALA A 140 11.22 21.21 6.05
C ALA A 140 11.57 20.80 4.62
N ASP A 141 12.13 19.59 4.47
CA ASP A 141 12.59 19.08 3.18
C ASP A 141 11.41 18.45 2.41
N TRP A 142 10.47 19.30 2.01
CA TRP A 142 9.36 18.92 1.14
C TRP A 142 9.83 18.75 -0.31
N PHE A 143 9.46 17.61 -0.90
CA PHE A 143 9.78 17.23 -2.25
C PHE A 143 8.52 17.03 -3.08
N LEU A 144 8.39 17.81 -4.16
CA LEU A 144 7.37 17.62 -5.19
C LEU A 144 7.96 16.80 -6.34
N HIS A 145 7.39 15.62 -6.59
CA HIS A 145 7.76 14.81 -7.75
C HIS A 145 7.38 15.51 -9.06
N GLN A 146 8.16 15.31 -10.13
CA GLN A 146 7.95 15.90 -11.46
C GLN A 146 6.53 15.69 -12.05
N SER A 147 5.83 14.62 -11.66
CA SER A 147 4.44 14.38 -12.07
C SER A 147 3.43 15.35 -11.45
N LYS A 148 3.85 16.10 -10.42
CA LYS A 148 3.01 17.00 -9.60
C LYS A 148 1.88 16.29 -8.84
N LYS A 149 1.89 14.95 -8.81
CA LYS A 149 0.90 14.11 -8.12
C LYS A 149 1.37 13.62 -6.74
N LEU A 150 2.65 13.80 -6.43
CA LEU A 150 3.26 13.24 -5.23
C LEU A 150 4.09 14.33 -4.56
N LEU A 151 3.68 14.70 -3.35
CA LEU A 151 4.37 15.67 -2.50
C LEU A 151 4.66 14.98 -1.17
N LEU A 152 5.94 14.86 -0.83
CA LEU A 152 6.42 14.07 0.31
C LEU A 152 7.38 14.87 1.18
N CYS A 153 7.37 14.60 2.48
CA CYS A 153 8.39 15.06 3.41
C CYS A 153 8.91 13.87 4.21
N GLY A 154 10.17 13.52 3.95
CA GLY A 154 10.81 12.30 4.43
C GLY A 154 10.38 11.04 3.68
N GLY A 155 11.00 9.93 4.04
CA GLY A 155 10.74 8.60 3.50
C GLY A 155 11.87 7.64 3.83
N ASP A 156 11.64 6.34 3.58
CA ASP A 156 12.63 5.28 3.87
C ASP A 156 13.95 5.53 3.10
N VAL A 157 13.87 6.10 1.89
CA VAL A 157 15.02 6.45 1.03
C VAL A 157 15.66 7.80 1.36
N ALA A 158 15.05 8.60 2.23
CA ALA A 158 15.53 9.91 2.65
C ALA A 158 15.41 10.09 4.18
N PRO A 159 16.08 9.25 4.99
CA PRO A 159 15.90 9.23 6.43
C PRO A 159 16.45 10.49 7.14
N LYS A 160 17.40 11.20 6.52
CA LYS A 160 18.03 12.42 7.03
C LYS A 160 17.27 13.71 6.70
N ALA A 161 16.15 13.61 5.98
CA ALA A 161 15.33 14.77 5.63
C ALA A 161 14.76 15.45 6.88
N ARG A 162 14.79 16.79 6.91
CA ARG A 162 14.13 17.61 7.92
C ARG A 162 12.63 17.46 7.76
N LYS A 163 11.99 16.85 8.76
CA LYS A 163 10.58 16.46 8.72
C LYS A 163 9.67 17.65 8.99
N SER A 164 8.53 17.67 8.32
CA SER A 164 7.39 18.55 8.60
C SER A 164 6.91 18.40 10.04
N LYS A 165 6.48 19.51 10.64
CA LYS A 165 5.79 19.57 11.92
C LYS A 165 4.28 19.79 11.76
N MET A 166 3.79 19.98 10.52
CA MET A 166 2.37 20.16 10.25
C MET A 166 1.52 19.01 10.81
N ARG A 167 0.43 19.37 11.48
CA ARG A 167 -0.62 18.43 11.88
C ARG A 167 -1.44 18.03 10.67
N LEU A 168 -2.05 16.84 10.74
CA LEU A 168 -2.89 16.32 9.66
C LEU A 168 -4.02 17.29 9.30
N GLU A 169 -4.62 17.93 10.30
CA GLU A 169 -5.67 18.95 10.14
C GLU A 169 -5.18 20.18 9.36
N GLU A 170 -3.96 20.66 9.62
CA GLU A 170 -3.38 21.81 8.92
C GLU A 170 -3.13 21.48 7.45
N MET A 171 -2.70 20.25 7.16
CA MET A 171 -2.54 19.76 5.79
C MET A 171 -3.88 19.66 5.05
N VAL A 172 -4.96 19.27 5.76
CA VAL A 172 -6.31 19.20 5.19
C VAL A 172 -6.78 20.59 4.79
N GLU A 173 -6.61 21.60 5.65
CA GLU A 173 -7.06 22.97 5.40
C GLU A 173 -6.36 23.61 4.18
N LEU A 174 -5.17 23.15 3.77
CA LEU A 174 -4.50 23.63 2.55
C LEU A 174 -5.24 23.27 1.25
N VAL A 175 -6.04 22.19 1.25
CA VAL A 175 -6.68 21.64 0.05
C VAL A 175 -8.20 21.58 0.12
N LYS A 176 -8.74 21.75 1.33
CA LYS A 176 -10.18 21.70 1.60
C LYS A 176 -10.88 22.91 0.99
N LYS A 177 -12.08 22.66 0.48
CA LYS A 177 -12.97 23.70 -0.04
C LYS A 177 -13.92 24.16 1.07
#